data_AF-A0A7W8YMW9-F1
#
_entry.id   AF-A0A7W8YMW9-F1
#
_cell.length_a   1.000
_cell.length_b   1.000
_cell.length_c   1.000
_cell.angle_alpha   90.00
_cell.angle_beta   90.00
_cell.angle_gamma   90.00
#
_symmetry.space_group_name_H-M   'P 1'
#
loop_
_entity.id
_entity.type
_entity.pdbx_description
1 polymer ?
#
loop_
_entity_poly.entity_id
_entity_poly.type
_entity_poly.pdbx_seq_one_letter_code
_entity_poly.pdbx_strand_id
1 'polypeptide(L)'
;MFSIKSTAPSFVGGDSWANDIGSRPTPKAGQAPIQPLRHVDVVTLQPLPGNNPPEYMDVVTKSADSDEEWAQKQELYAAALATYNIAAQQDADAMASFDAALEIARQKVDRIAIAGRVPVNVLGAQPGDYIVPVQDGAGIKGVAMHEDDLTMKQYLHAVGRVIAIEPDGRAYVMVKSV
;
A
#
# COMPACT_ATOMS: atom_id res chain seq x y z
N MET A 1 20.58 -11.11 -26.47
CA MET A 1 19.18 -10.82 -26.06
C MET A 1 19.18 -9.41 -25.50
N PHE A 2 18.35 -8.50 -26.04
CA PHE A 2 18.17 -7.16 -25.48
C PHE A 2 16.90 -7.17 -24.64
N SER A 3 16.94 -6.53 -23.47
CA SER A 3 15.84 -6.51 -22.53
C SER A 3 15.59 -5.09 -22.04
N ILE A 4 14.35 -4.76 -21.68
CA ILE A 4 14.00 -3.40 -21.27
C ILE A 4 14.03 -3.27 -19.76
N LYS A 5 14.74 -2.25 -19.25
CA LYS A 5 14.63 -1.84 -17.85
C LYS A 5 13.27 -1.20 -17.61
N SER A 6 12.51 -1.77 -16.68
CA SER A 6 11.21 -1.27 -16.27
C SER A 6 11.33 -0.29 -15.12
N THR A 7 10.52 0.75 -15.14
CA THR A 7 10.35 1.64 -13.99
C THR A 7 9.27 1.18 -13.02
N ALA A 8 8.30 0.39 -13.49
CA ALA A 8 7.21 -0.18 -12.71
C ALA A 8 6.84 -1.56 -13.29
N PRO A 9 7.59 -2.63 -12.97
CA PRO A 9 7.31 -3.95 -13.49
C PRO A 9 6.03 -4.49 -12.86
N SER A 10 5.08 -4.91 -13.68
CA SER A 10 3.97 -5.75 -13.25
C SER A 10 4.42 -7.22 -13.26
N PHE A 11 4.08 -7.98 -12.21
CA PHE A 11 4.37 -9.40 -12.02
C PHE A 11 5.80 -9.78 -11.61
N VAL A 12 6.19 -9.38 -10.39
CA VAL A 12 7.31 -10.01 -9.67
C VAL A 12 6.77 -10.98 -8.63
N GLY A 13 6.55 -12.23 -9.02
CA GLY A 13 6.24 -13.34 -8.11
C GLY A 13 7.44 -14.27 -8.02
N GLY A 14 7.90 -14.56 -6.79
CA GLY A 14 9.02 -15.50 -6.56
C GLY A 14 10.43 -14.90 -6.61
N ASP A 15 10.55 -13.57 -6.66
CA ASP A 15 11.84 -12.88 -6.64
C ASP A 15 12.55 -13.01 -5.29
N SER A 16 13.85 -13.32 -5.32
CA SER A 16 14.67 -13.56 -4.12
C SER A 16 15.69 -12.45 -3.81
N TRP A 17 15.68 -11.34 -4.56
CA TRP A 17 16.70 -10.29 -4.47
C TRP A 17 16.75 -9.56 -3.11
N ALA A 18 15.66 -9.62 -2.34
CA ALA A 18 15.55 -8.99 -1.03
C ALA A 18 15.62 -10.00 0.14
N ASN A 19 15.92 -11.28 -0.12
CA ASN A 19 15.85 -12.33 0.91
C ASN A 19 16.74 -12.04 2.13
N ASP A 20 17.89 -11.38 1.91
CA ASP A 20 18.84 -11.03 2.98
C ASP A 20 18.31 -9.96 3.95
N ILE A 21 17.25 -9.22 3.58
CA ILE A 21 16.60 -8.20 4.42
C ILE A 21 15.63 -8.85 5.43
N GLY A 22 15.25 -10.11 5.19
CA GLY A 22 14.29 -10.84 5.99
C GLY A 22 12.84 -10.59 5.57
N SER A 23 11.91 -11.04 6.42
CA SER A 23 10.47 -10.91 6.14
C SER A 23 9.95 -9.55 6.55
N ARG A 24 8.94 -9.07 5.81
CA ARG A 24 8.20 -7.86 6.18
C ARG A 24 7.67 -7.99 7.63
N PRO A 25 7.89 -6.99 8.51
CA PRO A 25 7.40 -7.02 9.88
C PRO A 25 5.89 -7.23 9.95
N THR A 26 5.44 -8.05 10.90
CA THR A 26 4.02 -8.22 11.23
C THR A 26 3.63 -7.27 12.36
N PRO A 27 2.51 -6.53 12.25
CA PRO A 27 2.07 -5.62 13.30
C PRO A 27 1.78 -6.36 14.62
N LYS A 28 2.31 -5.84 15.72
CA LYS A 28 2.13 -6.36 17.09
C LYS A 28 1.12 -5.57 17.91
N ALA A 29 0.83 -4.31 17.56
CA ALA A 29 -0.04 -3.43 18.34
C ALA A 29 -1.48 -3.94 18.50
N GLY A 30 -1.93 -4.82 17.60
CA GLY A 30 -3.29 -5.37 17.65
C GLY A 30 -4.37 -4.31 17.43
N GLN A 31 -5.54 -4.49 18.03
CA GLN A 31 -6.64 -3.53 17.95
C GLN A 31 -6.47 -2.40 18.98
N ALA A 32 -6.80 -1.17 18.58
CA ALA A 32 -6.79 -0.03 19.47
C ALA A 32 -7.82 -0.22 20.60
N PRO A 33 -7.49 0.14 21.86
CA PRO A 33 -8.43 0.05 22.96
C PRO A 33 -9.59 1.02 22.76
N ILE A 34 -10.80 0.58 23.13
CA ILE A 34 -12.02 1.36 23.01
C ILE A 34 -12.20 2.18 24.29
N GLN A 35 -12.48 3.48 24.13
CA GLN A 35 -12.75 4.36 25.27
C GLN A 35 -14.01 3.88 26.02
N PRO A 36 -13.94 3.71 27.36
CA PRO A 36 -15.09 3.29 28.13
C PRO A 36 -16.14 4.40 28.21
N LEU A 37 -17.41 4.03 28.19
CA LEU A 37 -18.54 4.93 28.41
C LEU A 37 -18.96 4.90 29.89
N ARG A 38 -19.29 6.06 30.44
CA ARG A 38 -19.85 6.15 31.80
C ARG A 38 -21.33 5.81 31.75
N HIS A 39 -21.77 4.86 32.58
CA HIS A 39 -23.19 4.55 32.70
C HIS A 39 -23.91 5.61 33.53
N VAL A 40 -25.11 5.97 33.08
CA VAL A 40 -26.07 6.80 33.80
C VAL A 40 -27.22 5.94 34.30
N ASP A 41 -27.95 6.44 35.29
CA ASP A 41 -29.13 5.76 35.82
C ASP A 41 -30.14 5.48 34.71
N VAL A 42 -30.58 4.22 34.62
CA VAL A 42 -31.67 3.83 33.72
C VAL A 42 -32.96 3.84 34.52
N VAL A 43 -33.83 4.81 34.22
CA VAL A 43 -35.12 4.99 34.88
C VAL A 43 -36.22 4.38 34.01
N THR A 44 -37.10 3.58 34.63
CA THR A 44 -38.31 3.05 33.99
C THR A 44 -39.54 3.45 34.77
N LEU A 45 -40.61 3.81 34.06
CA LEU A 45 -41.90 4.15 34.64
C LEU A 45 -42.61 2.87 35.10
N GLN A 46 -42.93 2.79 36.38
CA GLN A 46 -43.71 1.69 36.95
C GLN A 46 -45.07 2.20 37.46
N PRO A 47 -46.20 1.57 37.08
CA PRO A 47 -47.52 2.04 37.47
C PRO A 47 -47.75 1.86 38.98
N LEU A 48 -48.31 2.88 39.61
CA LEU A 48 -48.72 2.88 41.02
C LEU A 48 -50.00 2.04 41.20
N PRO A 49 -49.99 1.04 42.08
CA PRO A 49 -51.18 0.22 42.32
C PRO A 49 -52.26 1.03 43.06
N GLY A 50 -53.49 1.02 42.53
CA GLY A 50 -54.67 1.59 43.19
C GLY A 50 -55.20 2.93 42.65
N ASN A 51 -54.50 3.56 41.70
CA ASN A 51 -54.93 4.84 41.11
C ASN A 51 -55.64 4.64 39.76
N ASN A 52 -56.76 5.36 39.55
CA ASN A 52 -57.47 5.43 38.27
C ASN A 52 -57.84 6.89 37.96
N PRO A 53 -57.23 7.52 36.94
CA PRO A 53 -56.29 6.95 35.96
C PRO A 53 -54.94 6.54 36.57
N PRO A 54 -54.19 5.62 35.93
CA PRO A 54 -52.92 5.12 36.46
C PRO A 54 -51.89 6.24 36.52
N GLU A 55 -51.32 6.41 37.70
CA GLU A 55 -50.14 7.24 37.93
C GLU A 55 -48.88 6.37 37.85
N TYR A 56 -47.74 6.96 37.49
CA TYR A 56 -46.48 6.24 37.33
C TYR A 56 -45.42 6.82 38.26
N MET A 57 -44.53 5.97 38.74
CA MET A 57 -43.32 6.37 39.46
C MET A 57 -42.07 6.01 38.66
N ASP A 58 -41.06 6.86 38.77
CA ASP A 58 -39.72 6.61 38.25
C ASP A 58 -39.00 5.60 39.15
N VAL A 59 -38.61 4.46 38.58
CA VAL A 59 -37.82 3.44 39.27
C VAL A 59 -36.49 3.26 38.54
N VAL A 60 -35.38 3.46 39.26
CA VAL A 60 -34.03 3.19 38.73
C VAL A 60 -33.84 1.67 38.66
N THR A 61 -33.65 1.15 37.45
CA THR A 61 -33.48 -0.30 37.20
C THR A 61 -32.02 -0.70 36.99
N LYS A 62 -31.15 0.25 36.63
CA LYS A 62 -29.70 0.10 36.62
C LYS A 62 -29.08 1.39 37.13
N SER A 63 -28.27 1.30 38.17
CA SER A 63 -27.57 2.45 38.75
C SER A 63 -26.41 2.91 37.87
N ALA A 64 -26.14 4.21 37.90
CA ALA A 64 -24.99 4.85 37.30
C ALA A 64 -23.67 4.29 37.87
N ASP A 65 -22.60 4.39 37.08
CA ASP A 65 -21.26 4.08 37.59
C ASP A 65 -20.89 5.10 38.67
N SER A 66 -20.44 4.60 39.83
CA SER A 66 -19.84 5.44 40.87
C SER A 66 -18.58 6.15 40.35
N ASP A 67 -18.17 7.24 41.01
CA ASP A 67 -16.97 7.96 40.61
C ASP A 67 -15.71 7.09 40.71
N GLU A 68 -15.65 6.17 41.67
CA GLU A 68 -14.55 5.22 41.85
C GLU A 68 -14.49 4.18 40.73
N GLU A 69 -15.62 3.58 40.35
CA GLU A 69 -15.71 2.65 39.22
C GLU A 69 -15.37 3.34 37.90
N TRP A 70 -15.81 4.59 37.73
CA TRP A 70 -15.47 5.38 36.56
C TRP A 70 -13.97 5.70 36.49
N ALA A 71 -13.36 6.10 37.61
CA ALA A 71 -11.92 6.35 37.70
C ALA A 71 -11.11 5.11 37.35
N GLN A 72 -11.50 3.93 37.86
CA GLN A 72 -10.84 2.66 37.53
C GLN A 72 -10.93 2.32 36.04
N LYS A 73 -12.11 2.51 35.41
CA LYS A 73 -12.27 2.29 33.96
C LYS A 73 -11.36 3.21 33.14
N GLN A 74 -11.24 4.48 33.55
CA GLN A 74 -10.36 5.45 32.89
C GLN A 74 -8.88 5.07 33.05
N GLU A 75 -8.46 4.64 34.25
CA GLU A 75 -7.08 4.22 34.49
C GLU A 75 -6.70 2.97 33.68
N LEU A 76 -7.59 1.97 33.65
CA LEU A 76 -7.42 0.77 32.82
C LEU A 76 -7.34 1.12 31.33
N TYR A 77 -8.20 2.03 30.86
CA TYR A 77 -8.15 2.50 29.48
C TYR A 77 -6.85 3.25 29.17
N ALA A 78 -6.43 4.17 30.03
CA ALA A 78 -5.19 4.93 29.85
C ALA A 78 -3.96 4.01 29.83
N ALA A 79 -3.91 3.01 30.72
CA ALA A 79 -2.85 2.00 30.72
C ALA A 79 -2.85 1.18 29.42
N ALA A 80 -4.01 0.68 28.98
CA ALA A 80 -4.15 -0.06 27.73
C ALA A 80 -3.76 0.77 26.51
N LEU A 81 -4.16 2.05 26.47
CA LEU A 81 -3.83 2.99 25.40
C LEU A 81 -2.33 3.29 25.37
N ALA A 82 -1.68 3.45 26.51
CA ALA A 82 -0.24 3.64 26.58
C ALA A 82 0.51 2.41 26.02
N THR A 83 0.11 1.19 26.41
CA THR A 83 0.69 -0.05 25.88
C THR A 83 0.48 -0.17 24.37
N TYR A 84 -0.73 0.11 23.89
CA TYR A 84 -1.05 0.11 22.45
C TYR A 84 -0.18 1.10 21.67
N ASN A 85 -0.07 2.33 22.14
CA ASN A 85 0.69 3.38 21.46
C ASN A 85 2.19 3.04 21.37
N ILE A 86 2.76 2.45 22.42
CA ILE A 86 4.16 1.99 22.40
C ILE A 86 4.35 0.90 21.34
N ALA A 87 3.46 -0.10 21.31
CA ALA A 87 3.53 -1.17 20.32
C ALA A 87 3.31 -0.66 18.89
N ALA A 88 2.37 0.27 18.69
CA ALA A 88 2.10 0.90 17.40
C ALA A 88 3.30 1.70 16.89
N GLN A 89 4.00 2.41 17.79
CA GLN A 89 5.22 3.13 17.42
C GLN A 89 6.32 2.15 17.01
N GLN A 90 6.52 1.07 17.77
CA GLN A 90 7.51 0.03 17.43
C GLN A 90 7.23 -0.62 16.07
N ASP A 91 5.96 -0.89 15.76
CA ASP A 91 5.55 -1.42 14.46
C ASP A 91 5.86 -0.45 13.32
N ALA A 92 5.57 0.85 13.54
CA ALA A 92 5.86 1.90 12.56
C ALA A 92 7.37 2.03 12.30
N ASP A 93 8.19 2.04 13.35
CA ASP A 93 9.65 2.13 13.25
C ASP A 93 10.25 0.90 12.57
N ALA A 94 9.74 -0.30 12.87
CA ALA A 94 10.15 -1.54 12.25
C ALA A 94 9.80 -1.56 10.75
N MET A 95 8.59 -1.13 10.38
CA MET A 95 8.17 -1.04 8.98
C MET A 95 9.01 -0.01 8.21
N ALA A 96 9.25 1.16 8.79
CA ALA A 96 10.07 2.20 8.17
C ALA A 96 11.52 1.73 7.94
N SER A 97 12.10 1.03 8.91
CA SER A 97 13.45 0.46 8.79
C SER A 97 13.52 -0.63 7.71
N PHE A 98 12.51 -1.49 7.64
CA PHE A 98 12.39 -2.52 6.61
C PHE A 98 12.25 -1.90 5.21
N ASP A 99 11.35 -0.93 5.03
CA ASP A 99 11.11 -0.29 3.73
C ASP A 99 12.36 0.50 3.26
N ALA A 100 13.10 1.14 4.17
CA ALA A 100 14.37 1.78 3.85
C ALA A 100 15.44 0.78 3.39
N ALA A 101 15.58 -0.35 4.08
CA ALA A 101 16.51 -1.41 3.69
C ALA A 101 16.12 -2.02 2.34
N LEU A 102 14.82 -2.25 2.12
CA LEU A 102 14.27 -2.76 0.87
C LEU A 102 14.56 -1.82 -0.31
N GLU A 103 14.41 -0.52 -0.12
CA GLU A 103 14.72 0.48 -1.15
C GLU A 103 16.23 0.52 -1.48
N ILE A 104 17.11 0.43 -0.47
CA ILE A 104 18.55 0.33 -0.68
C ILE A 104 18.91 -0.94 -1.49
N ALA A 105 18.30 -2.08 -1.16
CA ALA A 105 18.52 -3.31 -1.91
C ALA A 105 17.95 -3.21 -3.33
N ARG A 106 16.77 -2.58 -3.51
CA ARG A 106 16.13 -2.37 -4.81
C ARG A 106 17.02 -1.57 -5.75
N GLN A 107 17.78 -0.61 -5.24
CA GLN A 107 18.71 0.21 -6.03
C GLN A 107 19.93 -0.56 -6.56
N LYS A 108 20.28 -1.70 -5.94
CA LYS A 108 21.41 -2.54 -6.39
C LYS A 108 21.05 -3.47 -7.55
N VAL A 109 19.77 -3.62 -7.85
CA VAL A 109 19.28 -4.53 -8.88
C VAL A 109 18.50 -3.79 -9.96
N ASP A 110 18.75 -4.16 -11.21
CA ASP A 110 17.94 -3.70 -12.33
C ASP A 110 16.72 -4.60 -12.50
N ARG A 111 15.53 -3.99 -12.57
CA ARG A 111 14.30 -4.73 -12.88
C ARG A 111 14.09 -4.77 -14.39
N ILE A 112 14.20 -5.95 -14.96
CA ILE A 112 14.20 -6.17 -16.40
C ILE A 112 12.90 -6.86 -16.81
N ALA A 113 12.21 -6.28 -17.78
CA ALA A 113 11.07 -6.91 -18.42
C ALA A 113 11.50 -7.75 -19.62
N ILE A 114 11.03 -9.00 -19.65
CA ILE A 114 11.27 -9.95 -20.75
C ILE A 114 10.05 -10.03 -21.69
N ALA A 115 8.85 -9.77 -21.17
CA ALA A 115 7.60 -9.73 -21.93
C ALA A 115 6.55 -8.86 -21.23
N GLY A 116 5.48 -8.52 -21.93
CA GLY A 116 4.32 -7.82 -21.37
C GLY A 116 4.33 -6.31 -21.57
N ARG A 117 3.47 -5.61 -20.82
CA ARG A 117 3.25 -4.15 -20.94
C ARG A 117 4.02 -3.42 -19.85
N VAL A 118 4.91 -2.51 -20.25
CA VAL A 118 5.92 -1.98 -19.34
C VAL A 118 6.20 -0.50 -19.61
N PRO A 119 6.26 0.36 -18.58
CA PRO A 119 6.67 1.74 -18.73
C PRO A 119 8.18 1.85 -18.74
N VAL A 120 8.72 2.57 -19.73
CA VAL A 120 10.15 2.62 -20.05
C VAL A 120 10.62 4.07 -20.15
N ASN A 121 11.90 4.33 -19.85
CA ASN A 121 12.46 5.68 -19.92
C ASN A 121 12.85 6.08 -21.36
N VAL A 122 11.91 5.98 -22.29
CA VAL A 122 12.03 6.53 -23.66
C VAL A 122 11.02 7.65 -23.77
N LEU A 123 11.52 8.87 -24.01
CA LEU A 123 10.71 10.08 -24.17
C LEU A 123 10.58 10.45 -25.65
N GLY A 124 9.54 11.21 -25.99
CA GLY A 124 9.30 11.70 -27.35
C GLY A 124 8.87 10.64 -28.36
N ALA A 125 8.58 9.42 -27.90
CA ALA A 125 7.99 8.37 -28.71
C ALA A 125 6.50 8.63 -28.96
N GLN A 126 5.95 8.03 -30.01
CA GLN A 126 4.52 8.05 -30.32
C GLN A 126 3.94 6.63 -30.23
N PRO A 127 2.65 6.49 -29.89
CA PRO A 127 1.96 5.21 -30.01
C PRO A 127 2.11 4.66 -31.43
N GLY A 128 2.55 3.41 -31.54
CA GLY A 128 2.86 2.76 -32.81
C GLY A 128 4.35 2.59 -33.09
N ASP A 129 5.21 3.44 -32.53
CA ASP A 129 6.66 3.38 -32.75
C ASP A 129 7.29 2.09 -32.20
N TYR A 130 8.38 1.68 -32.83
CA TYR A 130 9.20 0.57 -32.38
C TYR A 130 10.41 1.07 -31.60
N ILE A 131 10.71 0.43 -30.47
CA ILE A 131 11.90 0.76 -29.68
C ILE A 131 13.05 -0.12 -30.16
N VAL A 132 14.01 0.51 -30.83
CA VAL A 132 15.20 -0.15 -31.40
C VAL A 132 16.41 0.13 -30.50
N PRO A 133 17.15 -0.90 -30.07
CA PRO A 133 18.39 -0.70 -29.32
C PRO A 133 19.49 -0.21 -30.27
N VAL A 134 20.15 0.88 -29.90
CA VAL A 134 21.30 1.43 -30.63
C VAL A 134 22.47 1.68 -29.67
N GLN A 135 23.69 1.60 -30.18
CA GLN A 135 24.90 1.90 -29.40
C GLN A 135 24.88 3.37 -28.95
N ASP A 136 25.26 3.61 -27.70
CA ASP A 136 25.37 4.95 -27.12
C ASP A 136 26.62 5.04 -26.25
N GLY A 137 27.73 5.50 -26.83
CA GLY A 137 29.04 5.48 -26.18
C GLY A 137 29.45 4.04 -25.82
N ALA A 138 29.69 3.78 -24.54
CA ALA A 138 29.97 2.43 -24.03
C ALA A 138 28.69 1.64 -23.70
N GLY A 139 27.51 2.27 -23.75
CA GLY A 139 26.22 1.69 -23.41
C GLY A 139 25.30 1.47 -24.62
N ILE A 140 24.03 1.18 -24.32
CA ILE A 140 22.96 0.98 -25.30
C ILE A 140 21.78 1.87 -24.89
N LYS A 141 21.14 2.54 -25.85
CA LYS A 141 19.89 3.27 -25.64
C LYS A 141 18.78 2.74 -26.55
N GLY A 142 17.53 2.95 -26.15
CA GLY A 142 16.37 2.73 -27.01
C GLY A 142 16.03 4.00 -27.78
N VAL A 143 15.90 3.90 -29.10
CA VAL A 143 15.38 4.97 -29.95
C VAL A 143 14.03 4.55 -30.48
N ALA A 144 13.04 5.45 -30.40
CA ALA A 144 11.76 5.27 -31.06
C ALA A 144 11.92 5.50 -32.55
N MET A 145 11.50 4.51 -33.35
CA MET A 145 11.49 4.58 -34.81
C MET A 145 10.08 4.33 -35.30
N HIS A 146 9.62 5.18 -36.22
CA HIS A 146 8.33 4.99 -36.86
C HIS A 146 8.35 3.77 -37.79
N GLU A 147 7.18 3.19 -38.04
CA GLU A 147 7.05 1.98 -38.88
C GLU A 147 7.58 2.20 -40.30
N ASP A 148 7.33 3.38 -40.88
CA ASP A 148 7.77 3.74 -42.24
C ASP A 148 9.29 3.90 -42.39
N ASP A 149 9.99 4.26 -41.30
CA ASP A 149 11.45 4.45 -41.28
C ASP A 149 12.20 3.16 -40.87
N LEU A 150 11.46 2.10 -40.52
CA LEU A 150 12.01 0.91 -39.92
C LEU A 150 12.53 -0.08 -40.96
N THR A 151 13.81 -0.45 -40.89
CA THR A 151 14.31 -1.57 -41.68
C THR A 151 13.86 -2.91 -41.10
N MET A 152 13.72 -3.94 -41.94
CA MET A 152 13.37 -5.30 -41.47
C MET A 152 14.34 -5.83 -40.41
N LYS A 153 15.64 -5.50 -40.52
CA LYS A 153 16.64 -5.87 -39.52
C LYS A 153 16.36 -5.20 -38.17
N GLN A 154 16.05 -3.90 -38.17
CA GLN A 154 15.69 -3.18 -36.95
C GLN A 154 14.39 -3.68 -36.35
N TYR A 155 13.38 -4.02 -37.15
CA TYR A 155 12.14 -4.64 -36.68
C TYR A 155 12.37 -5.97 -35.96
N LEU A 156 13.23 -6.83 -36.51
CA LEU A 156 13.56 -8.11 -35.88
C LEU A 156 14.26 -7.92 -34.53
N HIS A 157 15.14 -6.91 -34.42
CA HIS A 157 15.89 -6.58 -33.21
C HIS A 157 15.17 -5.60 -32.26
N ALA A 158 14.02 -5.05 -32.66
CA ALA A 158 13.25 -4.13 -31.83
C ALA A 158 12.79 -4.84 -30.56
N VAL A 159 12.89 -4.14 -29.43
CA VAL A 159 12.59 -4.72 -28.12
C VAL A 159 11.09 -4.71 -27.81
N GLY A 160 10.33 -3.84 -28.50
CA GLY A 160 8.89 -3.78 -28.36
C GLY A 160 8.27 -2.64 -29.16
N ARG A 161 6.94 -2.55 -29.08
CA ARG A 161 6.14 -1.48 -29.72
C ARG A 161 5.49 -0.60 -28.66
N VAL A 162 5.54 0.70 -28.85
CA VAL A 162 4.87 1.68 -27.99
C VAL A 162 3.36 1.56 -28.20
N ILE A 163 2.62 1.35 -27.12
CA ILE A 163 1.15 1.20 -27.14
C ILE A 163 0.44 2.42 -26.55
N ALA A 164 1.10 3.18 -25.68
CA ALA A 164 0.58 4.40 -25.08
C ALA A 164 1.73 5.27 -24.57
N ILE A 165 1.41 6.51 -24.20
CA ILE A 165 2.32 7.44 -23.52
C ILE A 165 1.72 7.72 -22.14
N GLU A 166 2.54 7.59 -21.11
CA GLU A 166 2.17 7.90 -19.73
C GLU A 166 1.97 9.42 -19.55
N PRO A 167 1.22 9.87 -18.53
CA PRO A 167 1.01 11.30 -18.27
C PRO A 167 2.30 12.12 -18.10
N ASP A 168 3.40 11.46 -17.72
CA ASP A 168 4.73 12.05 -17.55
C ASP A 168 5.58 12.05 -18.85
N GLY A 169 5.02 11.59 -19.97
CA GLY A 169 5.66 11.56 -21.28
C GLY A 169 6.49 10.31 -21.57
N ARG A 170 6.54 9.33 -20.66
CA ARG A 170 7.25 8.06 -20.87
C ARG A 170 6.48 7.11 -21.77
N ALA A 171 7.20 6.37 -22.61
CA ALA A 171 6.60 5.34 -23.44
C ALA A 171 6.13 4.14 -22.61
N TYR A 172 4.90 3.69 -22.87
CA TYR A 172 4.37 2.43 -22.40
C TYR A 172 4.47 1.40 -23.53
N VAL A 173 5.30 0.38 -23.35
CA VAL A 173 5.76 -0.52 -24.41
C VAL A 173 5.21 -1.92 -24.20
N MET A 174 4.71 -2.53 -25.27
CA MET A 174 4.51 -3.98 -25.35
C MET A 174 5.84 -4.63 -25.74
N VAL A 175 6.49 -5.27 -24.78
CA VAL A 175 7.78 -5.95 -24.96
C VAL A 175 7.58 -7.21 -25.80
N LYS A 176 8.37 -7.32 -26.86
CA LYS A 176 8.39 -8.49 -27.74
C LYS A 176 9.14 -9.62 -27.04
N SER A 177 8.49 -10.76 -26.85
CA SER A 177 9.17 -11.97 -26.39
C SER A 177 10.19 -12.41 -27.45
N VAL A 178 11.43 -12.62 -27.01
CA VAL A 178 12.53 -13.10 -27.85
C VAL A 178 12.51 -14.61 -27.96
#